data_AF-A0A921EPT3-F1
#
_entry.id   AF-A0A921EPT3-F1
#
_cell.length_a   1.000
_cell.length_b   1.000
_cell.length_c   1.000
_cell.angle_alpha   90.00
_cell.angle_beta   90.00
_cell.angle_gamma   90.00
#
_symmetry.space_group_name_H-M   'P 1'
#
loop_
_entity.id
_entity.type
_entity.pdbx_description
1 polymer ?
#
loop_
_entity_poly.entity_id
_entity_poly.type
_entity_poly.pdbx_seq_one_letter_code
_entity_poly.pdbx_strand_id
1 'polypeptide(L)'
;LRSGNSAVTDDVAAVSGWAIVYLLFFALLGFALAAILRSSAGAITSGVGLIYVLPLPIMMLSSRFEWLGPVTEYMPLMLTNHLLTPAVFATSPVSRLTAALLLALYVAIVALIGAIFVKQRDIN
;
A
#
# COMPACT_ATOMS: atom_id res chain seq x y z
N LEU A 1 12.24 -14.59 31.05
CA LEU A 1 13.18 -14.33 29.93
C LEU A 1 12.90 -15.20 28.69
N ARG A 2 12.69 -16.51 28.81
CA ARG A 2 12.39 -17.39 27.66
C ARG A 2 11.04 -17.13 26.96
N SER A 3 9.99 -16.71 27.69
CA SER A 3 8.69 -16.38 27.08
C SER A 3 8.67 -15.06 26.30
N GLY A 4 9.57 -14.13 26.62
CA GLY A 4 9.70 -12.87 25.90
C GLY A 4 10.36 -13.06 24.53
N ASN A 5 11.35 -13.94 24.44
CA ASN A 5 12.03 -14.24 23.18
C ASN A 5 11.12 -14.97 22.17
N SER A 6 10.29 -15.90 22.63
CA SER A 6 9.35 -16.62 21.74
C SER A 6 8.30 -15.68 21.16
N ALA A 7 7.74 -14.78 21.97
CA ALA A 7 6.77 -13.79 21.49
C ALA A 7 7.37 -12.86 20.42
N VAL A 8 8.62 -12.43 20.61
CA VAL A 8 9.33 -11.61 19.61
C VAL A 8 9.59 -12.38 18.33
N THR A 9 10.07 -13.64 18.41
CA THR A 9 10.35 -14.44 17.21
C THR A 9 9.09 -14.78 16.42
N ASP A 10 7.97 -15.02 17.10
CA ASP A 10 6.68 -15.29 16.48
C ASP A 10 6.15 -14.03 15.76
N ASP A 11 6.36 -12.85 16.35
CA ASP A 11 6.01 -11.57 15.72
C ASP A 11 6.87 -11.28 14.48
N VAL A 12 8.18 -11.56 14.53
CA VAL A 12 9.08 -11.35 13.37
C VAL A 12 8.71 -12.29 12.22
N ALA A 13 8.36 -13.54 12.53
CA ALA A 13 7.86 -14.50 11.55
C ALA A 13 6.51 -14.08 10.96
N ALA A 14 5.63 -13.47 11.75
CA ALA A 14 4.39 -12.91 11.23
C ALA A 14 4.65 -11.72 10.28
N VAL A 15 5.56 -10.81 10.64
CA VAL A 15 5.94 -9.65 9.80
C VAL A 15 6.55 -10.09 8.46
N SER A 16 7.37 -11.14 8.44
CA SER A 16 7.95 -11.64 7.19
C SER A 16 6.88 -12.21 6.23
N GLY A 17 5.82 -12.83 6.75
CA GLY A 17 4.65 -13.22 5.94
C GLY A 17 3.94 -12.02 5.31
N TRP A 18 3.75 -10.95 6.08
CA TRP A 18 3.15 -9.70 5.59
C TRP A 18 4.05 -8.97 4.59
N ALA A 19 5.38 -9.12 4.67
CA ALA A 19 6.31 -8.58 3.69
C ALA A 19 6.11 -9.19 2.29
N ILE A 20 5.78 -10.48 2.20
CA ILE A 20 5.46 -11.12 0.90
C ILE A 20 4.17 -10.53 0.31
N VAL A 21 3.15 -10.34 1.15
CA VAL A 21 1.87 -9.74 0.75
C VAL A 21 2.09 -8.29 0.27
N TYR A 22 2.92 -7.53 1.00
CA TYR A 22 3.36 -6.20 0.60
C TYR A 22 4.01 -6.21 -0.80
N LEU A 23 5.00 -7.08 -1.03
CA LEU A 23 5.68 -7.17 -2.33
C LEU A 23 4.73 -7.57 -3.46
N LEU A 24 3.78 -8.46 -3.19
CA LEU A 24 2.75 -8.86 -4.14
C LEU A 24 1.88 -7.67 -4.56
N PHE A 25 1.45 -6.83 -3.62
CA PHE A 25 0.67 -5.62 -3.96
C PHE A 25 1.46 -4.65 -4.84
N PHE A 26 2.74 -4.42 -4.55
CA PHE A 26 3.59 -3.57 -5.38
C PHE A 26 3.82 -4.16 -6.77
N ALA A 27 4.00 -5.48 -6.86
CA ALA A 27 4.12 -6.17 -8.14
C ALA A 27 2.86 -6.01 -9.00
N LEU A 28 1.67 -6.17 -8.40
CA LEU A 28 0.39 -6.01 -9.09
C LEU A 28 0.14 -4.56 -9.53
N LEU A 29 0.48 -3.57 -8.69
CA LEU A 29 0.38 -2.16 -9.06
C LEU A 29 1.32 -1.81 -10.21
N GLY A 30 2.59 -2.24 -10.13
CA GLY A 30 3.55 -2.05 -11.21
C GLY A 30 3.11 -2.72 -12.50
N PHE A 31 2.54 -3.92 -12.41
CA PHE A 31 1.99 -4.64 -13.56
C PHE A 31 0.81 -3.90 -14.21
N ALA A 32 -0.16 -3.45 -13.41
CA ALA A 32 -1.31 -2.69 -13.91
C ALA A 32 -0.89 -1.38 -14.58
N LEU A 33 0.05 -0.64 -13.97
CA LEU A 33 0.58 0.60 -14.54
C LEU A 33 1.39 0.35 -15.81
N ALA A 34 2.17 -0.74 -15.87
CA ALA A 34 2.91 -1.12 -17.07
C ALA A 34 1.97 -1.49 -18.23
N ALA A 35 0.85 -2.15 -17.94
CA ALA A 35 -0.18 -2.43 -18.93
C ALA A 35 -0.79 -1.15 -19.51
N ILE A 36 -1.01 -0.11 -18.68
CA ILE A 36 -1.52 1.20 -19.13
C ILE A 36 -0.48 1.94 -19.98
N LEU A 37 0.73 2.11 -19.44
CA LEU A 37 1.76 3.00 -19.99
C LEU A 37 2.61 2.35 -21.08
N ARG A 38 2.53 1.03 -21.28
CA ARG A 38 3.36 0.25 -22.21
C ARG A 38 4.87 0.43 -22.00
N SER A 39 5.28 0.84 -20.80
CA SER A 39 6.67 1.10 -20.42
C SER A 39 6.91 0.70 -18.98
N SER A 40 7.90 -0.16 -18.74
CA SER A 40 8.31 -0.56 -17.39
C SER A 40 8.87 0.61 -16.60
N ALA A 41 9.67 1.47 -17.24
CA ALA A 41 10.22 2.67 -16.62
C ALA A 41 9.10 3.65 -16.21
N GLY A 42 8.13 3.89 -17.11
CA GLY A 42 6.98 4.77 -16.83
C GLY A 42 6.07 4.23 -15.73
N ALA A 43 5.89 2.91 -15.68
CA ALA A 43 5.09 2.27 -14.64
C ALA A 43 5.71 2.43 -13.26
N ILE A 44 7.02 2.19 -13.15
CA ILE A 44 7.74 2.30 -11.88
C ILE A 44 7.77 3.77 -11.43
N THR A 45 8.10 4.71 -12.30
CA THR A 45 8.14 6.14 -11.93
C THR A 45 6.77 6.67 -11.52
N SER A 46 5.70 6.26 -12.22
CA SER A 46 4.33 6.63 -11.85
C SER A 46 3.89 5.99 -10.53
N GLY A 47 4.22 4.71 -10.31
CA GLY A 47 3.90 4.00 -9.07
C GLY A 47 4.61 4.63 -7.87
N VAL A 48 5.90 4.92 -8.00
CA VAL A 48 6.68 5.60 -6.96
C VAL A 48 6.15 7.02 -6.72
N GLY A 49 5.89 7.78 -7.78
CA GLY A 49 5.29 9.11 -7.67
C GLY A 49 3.96 9.08 -6.92
N LEU A 50 3.07 8.17 -7.27
CA LEU A 50 1.74 8.10 -6.66
C LEU A 50 1.79 7.64 -5.20
N ILE A 51 2.65 6.67 -4.86
CA ILE A 51 2.68 6.10 -3.50
C ILE A 51 3.49 6.97 -2.55
N TYR A 52 4.60 7.56 -3.01
CA TYR A 52 5.54 8.28 -2.14
C TYR A 52 5.47 9.80 -2.27
N VAL A 53 5.12 10.34 -3.44
CA VAL A 53 5.06 11.80 -3.64
C VAL A 53 3.69 12.36 -3.30
N LEU A 54 2.60 11.68 -3.65
CA LEU A 54 1.23 12.10 -3.35
C LEU A 54 0.95 12.34 -1.84
N PRO A 55 1.47 11.54 -0.90
CA PRO A 55 1.23 11.76 0.53
C PRO A 55 1.83 13.07 1.04
N LEU A 56 2.95 13.54 0.48
CA LEU A 56 3.66 14.72 0.98
C LEU A 56 2.79 15.99 1.02
N PRO A 57 2.15 16.42 -0.09
CA PRO A 57 1.26 17.57 -0.04
C PRO A 57 0.04 17.31 0.86
N ILE A 58 -0.49 16.09 0.93
CA ILE A 58 -1.64 15.75 1.78
C ILE A 58 -1.26 15.89 3.26
N MET A 59 -0.08 15.44 3.67
CA MET A 59 0.43 15.59 5.04
C MET A 59 0.70 17.05 5.40
N MET A 60 1.17 17.86 4.45
CA MET A 60 1.30 19.30 4.68
C MET A 60 -0.06 19.96 4.84
N LEU A 61 -1.05 19.51 4.07
CA LEU A 61 -2.40 20.08 4.06
C LEU A 61 -3.24 19.61 5.25
N SER A 62 -3.00 18.41 5.80
CA SER A 62 -3.69 17.91 6.99
C SER A 62 -3.41 18.75 8.24
N SER A 63 -2.26 19.44 8.28
CA SER A 63 -1.98 20.45 9.32
C SER A 63 -2.90 21.68 9.25
N ARG A 64 -3.54 21.91 8.10
CA ARG A 64 -4.41 23.08 7.84
C ARG A 64 -5.90 22.73 7.81
N PHE A 65 -6.26 21.49 7.54
CA PHE A 65 -7.66 21.06 7.50
C PHE A 65 -7.87 19.80 8.35
N GLU A 66 -8.70 19.91 9.38
CA GLU A 66 -8.94 18.83 10.36
C GLU A 66 -9.56 17.57 9.75
N TRP A 67 -10.35 17.72 8.67
CA TRP A 67 -10.98 16.58 7.98
C TRP A 67 -9.98 15.70 7.22
N LEU A 68 -8.78 16.20 6.90
CA LEU A 68 -7.73 15.44 6.23
C LEU A 68 -6.96 14.52 7.18
N GLY A 69 -7.00 14.79 8.49
CA GLY A 69 -6.34 13.96 9.50
C GLY A 69 -6.72 12.47 9.36
N PRO A 70 -8.01 12.11 9.44
CA PRO A 70 -8.44 10.72 9.27
C PRO A 70 -8.07 10.12 7.90
N VAL A 71 -8.03 10.91 6.83
CA VAL A 71 -7.69 10.43 5.48
C VAL A 71 -6.25 9.96 5.40
N THR A 72 -5.34 10.62 6.12
CA THR A 72 -3.91 10.26 6.10
C THR A 72 -3.65 8.84 6.60
N GLU A 73 -4.47 8.34 7.52
CA GLU A 73 -4.33 6.99 8.09
C GLU A 73 -4.69 5.88 7.09
N TYR A 74 -5.60 6.15 6.15
CA TYR A 74 -6.00 5.20 5.11
C TYR A 74 -5.15 5.31 3.84
N MET A 75 -4.12 6.15 3.83
CA MET A 75 -3.23 6.26 2.66
C MET A 75 -2.42 4.98 2.47
N PRO A 76 -2.15 4.57 1.21
CA PRO A 76 -1.39 3.36 0.90
C PRO A 76 -0.05 3.26 1.64
N LEU A 77 0.64 4.39 1.82
CA LEU A 77 1.91 4.46 2.55
C LEU A 77 1.77 4.16 4.05
N MET A 78 0.68 4.61 4.69
CA MET A 78 0.45 4.33 6.10
C MET A 78 -0.02 2.88 6.30
N LEU A 79 -0.93 2.41 5.44
CA LEU A 79 -1.39 1.01 5.42
C LEU A 79 -0.24 0.01 5.26
N THR A 80 0.74 0.32 4.41
CA THR A 80 1.92 -0.53 4.22
C THR A 80 2.86 -0.51 5.41
N ASN A 81 3.03 0.65 6.07
CA ASN A 81 3.73 0.70 7.35
C ASN A 81 3.07 -0.19 8.41
N HIS A 82 1.73 -0.27 8.45
CA HIS A 82 1.02 -1.15 9.39
C HIS A 82 1.27 -2.65 9.13
N LEU A 83 1.52 -3.05 7.88
CA LEU A 83 1.85 -4.43 7.54
C LEU A 83 3.28 -4.82 7.94
N LEU A 84 4.20 -3.86 7.88
CA LEU A 84 5.63 -4.09 8.09
C LEU A 84 6.09 -3.78 9.52
N THR A 85 5.27 -3.08 10.30
CA THR A 85 5.58 -2.75 11.70
C THR A 85 5.25 -3.93 12.63
N PRO A 86 6.21 -4.41 13.45
CA PRO A 86 5.92 -5.44 14.46
C PRO A 86 4.84 -5.00 15.46
N ALA A 87 4.01 -5.92 15.97
CA ALA A 87 2.90 -5.56 16.87
C ALA A 87 3.37 -4.82 18.13
N VAL A 88 4.57 -5.13 18.61
CA VAL A 88 5.19 -4.47 19.77
C VAL A 88 5.34 -2.95 19.56
N PHE A 89 5.42 -2.49 18.31
CA PHE A 89 5.56 -1.07 17.95
C PHE A 89 4.31 -0.49 17.27
N ALA A 90 3.23 -1.27 17.13
CA ALA A 90 2.01 -0.81 16.46
C ALA A 90 1.18 0.07 17.40
N THR A 91 1.07 1.35 17.07
CA THR A 91 0.27 2.34 17.81
C THR A 91 -1.04 2.73 17.12
N SER A 92 -1.34 2.13 15.96
CA SER A 92 -2.52 2.49 15.15
C SER A 92 -3.76 1.67 15.54
N PRO A 93 -4.97 2.29 15.48
CA PRO A 93 -6.25 1.60 15.63
C PRO A 93 -6.59 0.62 14.49
N VAL A 94 -5.88 0.64 13.35
CA VAL A 94 -6.19 -0.20 12.18
C VAL A 94 -5.58 -1.60 12.32
N SER A 95 -6.42 -2.64 12.21
CA SER A 95 -5.93 -4.02 12.24
C SER A 95 -5.10 -4.37 10.98
N ARG A 96 -4.07 -5.23 11.12
CA ARG A 96 -3.23 -5.64 9.96
C ARG A 96 -4.05 -6.24 8.82
N LEU A 97 -5.10 -7.01 9.17
CA LEU A 97 -5.98 -7.62 8.18
C LEU A 97 -6.82 -6.57 7.45
N THR A 98 -7.33 -5.57 8.17
CA THR A 98 -8.01 -4.41 7.56
C THR A 98 -7.06 -3.65 6.63
N ALA A 99 -5.81 -3.43 7.04
CA ALA A 99 -4.82 -2.76 6.19
C ALA A 99 -4.54 -3.54 4.89
N ALA A 100 -4.41 -4.87 4.98
CA ALA A 100 -4.23 -5.72 3.80
C ALA A 100 -5.44 -5.69 2.85
N LEU A 101 -6.66 -5.72 3.38
CA LEU A 101 -7.89 -5.64 2.57
C LEU A 101 -8.02 -4.28 1.87
N LEU A 102 -7.70 -3.19 2.56
CA LEU A 102 -7.70 -1.86 1.97
C LEU A 102 -6.65 -1.73 0.87
N LEU A 103 -5.44 -2.27 1.07
CA LEU A 103 -4.42 -2.33 0.03
C LEU A 103 -4.89 -3.17 -1.17
N ALA A 104 -5.54 -4.31 -0.92
CA ALA A 104 -6.14 -5.11 -1.99
C ALA A 104 -7.19 -4.34 -2.77
N LEU A 105 -8.01 -3.53 -2.10
CA LEU A 105 -8.98 -2.65 -2.75
C LEU A 105 -8.29 -1.60 -3.64
N TYR A 106 -7.22 -0.96 -3.16
CA TYR A 106 -6.43 -0.02 -3.98
C TYR A 106 -5.86 -0.69 -5.23
N VAL A 107 -5.26 -1.87 -5.09
CA VAL A 107 -4.74 -2.63 -6.21
C VAL A 107 -5.86 -3.01 -7.18
N ALA A 108 -7.00 -3.47 -6.68
CA ALA A 108 -8.16 -3.80 -7.50
C ALA A 108 -8.68 -2.59 -8.29
N ILE A 109 -8.73 -1.41 -7.69
CA ILE A 109 -9.15 -0.17 -8.37
C ILE A 109 -8.17 0.17 -9.50
N VAL A 110 -6.86 0.18 -9.24
CA VAL A 110 -5.85 0.50 -10.27
C VAL A 110 -5.84 -0.55 -11.38
N ALA A 111 -5.98 -1.83 -11.03
CA ALA A 111 -6.08 -2.92 -12.00
C ALA A 111 -7.35 -2.80 -12.85
N LEU A 112 -8.49 -2.44 -12.26
CA LEU A 112 -9.75 -2.23 -12.97
C LEU A 112 -9.64 -1.06 -13.95
N ILE A 113 -9.07 0.07 -13.52
CA ILE A 113 -8.79 1.21 -14.38
C ILE A 113 -7.90 0.77 -15.54
N GLY A 114 -6.82 0.05 -15.24
CA GLY A 114 -5.93 -0.50 -16.27
C GLY A 114 -6.64 -1.41 -17.26
N ALA A 115 -7.48 -2.32 -16.79
CA ALA A 115 -8.28 -3.20 -17.64
C ALA A 115 -9.26 -2.44 -18.53
N ILE A 116 -9.90 -1.38 -18.02
CA ILE A 116 -10.79 -0.51 -18.82
C ILE A 116 -10.00 0.19 -19.92
N PHE A 117 -8.84 0.76 -19.61
CA PHE A 117 -7.98 1.41 -20.60
C PHE A 117 -7.50 0.43 -21.67
N VAL A 118 -7.15 -0.82 -21.30
CA VAL A 118 -6.80 -1.86 -22.26
C VAL A 118 -8.01 -2.21 -23.15
N LYS A 119 -9.19 -2.45 -22.55
CA LYS A 119 -10.41 -2.80 -23.30
C LYS A 119 -10.85 -1.71 -24.27
N GLN A 120 -10.79 -0.44 -23.87
CA GLN A 120 -11.14 0.67 -24.77
C GLN A 120 -10.18 0.78 -25.96
N ARG A 121 -8.96 0.29 -25.83
CA ARG A 121 -7.97 0.30 -26.91
C ARG A 121 -8.17 -0.82 -27.92
N ASP A 122 -8.74 -1.95 -27.52
CA ASP A 122 -9.03 -3.07 -28.44
C ASP A 122 -10.28 -2.81 -29.33
N ILE A 123 -11.09 -1.81 -28.99
CA ILE A 123 -12.33 -1.47 -29.71
C ILE A 123 -12.08 -0.42 -30.81
N ASN A 124 -10.95 0.31 -30.75
CA ASN A 124 -10.53 1.30 -31.76
C ASN A 124 -9.49 0.70 -32.72
#